data_AF-A0A1J5E4W6-F1
#
_entry.id   AF-A0A1J5E4W6-F1
#
_cell.length_a   1.000
_cell.length_b   1.000
_cell.length_c   1.000
_cell.angle_alpha   90.00
_cell.angle_beta   90.00
_cell.angle_gamma   90.00
#
_symmetry.space_group_name_H-M   'P 1'
#
loop_
_entity.id
_entity.type
_entity.pdbx_description
1 polymer ?
#
loop_
_entity_poly.entity_id
_entity_poly.type
_entity_poly.pdbx_seq_one_letter_code
_entity_poly.pdbx_strand_id
1 'polypeptide(L)'
;MDAGLTVNRILGMFSLEEERQIRLRLADTLRWVACQRLLPDKTGGRVAAFEIMGANLRVKESILNGESEGKTFYEIIEGSRPFGMMTFDQFISELFAREIISEETAMRYASKKSVVGRALDQIKSARGQKTTNIEGLALDDDYGKRGEIKR
;
A
#
# COMPACT_ATOMS: atom_id res chain seq x y z
N MET A 1 -6.41 3.35 -9.98
CA MET A 1 -6.95 4.61 -9.46
C MET A 1 -7.14 4.41 -7.97
N ASP A 2 -6.62 5.34 -7.19
CA ASP A 2 -6.60 5.35 -5.73
C ASP A 2 -7.40 6.56 -5.22
N ALA A 3 -7.46 6.75 -3.90
CA ALA A 3 -8.30 7.77 -3.30
C ALA A 3 -7.82 9.20 -3.67
N GLY A 4 -6.50 9.43 -3.65
CA GLY A 4 -5.92 10.73 -4.02
C GLY A 4 -6.14 11.07 -5.50
N LEU A 5 -5.92 10.10 -6.40
CA LEU A 5 -6.18 10.29 -7.82
C LEU A 5 -7.67 10.53 -8.10
N THR A 6 -8.58 9.90 -7.34
CA THR A 6 -10.02 10.15 -7.44
C THR A 6 -10.34 11.61 -7.14
N VAL A 7 -9.80 12.17 -6.05
CA VAL A 7 -9.95 13.58 -5.70
C VAL A 7 -9.39 14.47 -6.81
N ASN A 8 -8.16 14.24 -7.24
CA ASN A 8 -7.51 15.05 -8.27
C ASN A 8 -8.26 15.02 -9.61
N ARG A 9 -8.89 13.90 -9.97
CA ARG A 9 -9.73 13.79 -11.17
C ARG A 9 -11.03 14.59 -11.06
N ILE A 10 -11.69 14.59 -9.89
CA ILE A 10 -12.88 15.41 -9.67
C ILE A 10 -12.52 16.89 -9.81
N LEU A 11 -11.42 17.32 -9.20
CA LEU A 11 -10.96 18.71 -9.28
C LEU A 11 -10.58 19.10 -10.72
N GLY A 12 -9.94 18.20 -11.47
CA GLY A 12 -9.57 18.41 -12.87
C GLY A 12 -10.72 18.43 -13.88
N MET A 13 -11.98 18.26 -13.45
CA MET A 13 -13.16 18.41 -14.32
C MET A 13 -13.65 19.86 -14.45
N PHE A 14 -13.10 20.78 -13.66
CA PHE A 14 -13.55 22.18 -13.57
C PHE A 14 -12.46 23.14 -14.07
N SER A 15 -12.85 24.37 -14.40
CA SER A 15 -11.88 25.38 -14.82
C SER A 15 -11.07 25.91 -13.63
N LEU A 16 -9.95 26.59 -13.92
CA LEU A 16 -9.08 27.17 -12.88
C LEU A 16 -9.80 28.23 -12.05
N GLU A 17 -10.74 28.97 -12.65
CA GLU A 17 -11.54 29.98 -11.97
C GLU A 17 -12.51 29.36 -10.93
N GLU A 18 -12.99 28.15 -11.20
CA GLU A 18 -13.93 27.42 -10.35
C GLU A 18 -13.23 26.58 -9.27
N GLU A 19 -11.95 26.24 -9.49
CA GLU A 19 -11.20 25.26 -8.70
C GLU A 19 -11.29 25.53 -7.19
N ARG A 20 -11.07 26.77 -6.76
CA ARG A 20 -11.12 27.14 -5.32
C ARG A 20 -12.49 26.83 -4.71
N GLN A 21 -13.56 27.17 -5.41
CA GLN A 21 -14.93 26.95 -4.93
C GLN A 21 -15.25 25.46 -4.86
N ILE A 22 -14.81 24.69 -5.86
CA ILE A 22 -15.02 23.25 -5.91
C ILE A 22 -14.24 22.53 -4.81
N ARG A 23 -12.98 22.93 -4.55
CA ARG A 23 -12.18 22.40 -3.43
C ARG A 23 -12.90 22.60 -2.09
N LEU A 24 -13.45 23.79 -1.84
CA LEU A 24 -14.23 24.07 -0.62
C LEU A 24 -15.44 23.16 -0.50
N ARG A 25 -16.24 23.03 -1.56
CA ARG A 25 -17.44 22.16 -1.58
C ARG A 25 -17.08 20.69 -1.40
N LEU A 26 -16.04 20.22 -2.07
CA LEU A 26 -15.58 18.84 -1.98
C LEU A 26 -15.05 18.53 -0.58
N ALA A 27 -14.24 19.41 0.02
CA ALA A 27 -13.73 19.23 1.38
C ALA A 27 -14.86 19.18 2.43
N ASP A 28 -15.96 19.90 2.21
CA ASP A 28 -17.10 19.91 3.13
C ASP A 28 -18.02 18.68 2.98
N THR A 29 -18.23 18.24 1.74
CA THR A 29 -19.21 17.19 1.42
C THR A 29 -18.64 15.78 1.35
N LEU A 30 -17.34 15.62 1.03
CA LEU A 30 -16.71 14.30 0.95
C LEU A 30 -16.80 13.58 2.30
N ARG A 31 -17.23 12.32 2.26
CA ARG A 31 -17.30 11.47 3.47
C ARG A 31 -16.31 10.32 3.39
N TRP A 32 -16.34 9.59 2.29
CA TRP A 32 -15.47 8.45 2.04
C TRP A 32 -15.14 8.33 0.56
N VAL A 33 -13.96 7.82 0.27
CA VAL A 33 -13.56 7.30 -1.03
C VAL A 33 -13.18 5.84 -0.82
N ALA A 34 -13.85 4.94 -1.52
CA ALA A 34 -13.54 3.53 -1.53
C ALA A 34 -13.07 3.14 -2.94
N CYS A 35 -11.82 2.71 -3.05
CA CYS A 35 -11.23 2.24 -4.29
C CYS A 35 -11.04 0.74 -4.22
N GLN A 36 -11.31 0.06 -5.34
CA GLN A 36 -11.17 -1.39 -5.47
C GLN A 36 -10.18 -1.73 -6.57
N ARG A 37 -9.38 -2.76 -6.33
CA ARG A 37 -8.48 -3.37 -7.32
C ARG A 37 -8.69 -4.88 -7.28
N LEU A 38 -8.92 -5.51 -8.43
CA LEU A 38 -9.03 -6.97 -8.54
C LEU A 38 -7.65 -7.55 -8.85
N LEU A 39 -7.18 -8.45 -7.98
CA LEU A 39 -5.90 -9.13 -8.08
C LEU A 39 -6.14 -10.60 -8.41
N PRO A 40 -5.30 -11.24 -9.24
CA PRO A 40 -5.28 -12.69 -9.35
C PRO A 40 -5.07 -13.34 -7.98
N ASP A 41 -5.88 -14.32 -7.62
CA ASP A 41 -5.63 -15.15 -6.44
C ASP A 41 -4.87 -16.44 -6.81
N LYS A 42 -4.40 -17.18 -5.80
CA LYS A 42 -3.66 -18.43 -6.02
C LYS A 42 -4.52 -19.58 -6.58
N THR A 43 -5.85 -19.47 -6.53
CA THR A 43 -6.78 -20.51 -7.00
C THR A 43 -7.14 -20.34 -8.48
N GLY A 44 -6.63 -19.29 -9.14
CA GLY A 44 -6.96 -18.93 -10.52
C GLY A 44 -8.16 -17.97 -10.63
N GLY A 45 -8.72 -17.55 -9.50
CA GLY A 45 -9.79 -16.56 -9.40
C GLY A 45 -9.25 -15.13 -9.25
N ARG A 46 -10.09 -14.27 -8.67
CA ARG A 46 -9.70 -12.90 -8.31
C ARG A 46 -10.17 -12.55 -6.91
N VAL A 47 -9.32 -11.84 -6.17
CA VAL A 47 -9.65 -11.23 -4.89
C VAL A 47 -9.65 -9.71 -5.02
N ALA A 48 -10.57 -9.05 -4.32
CA ALA A 48 -10.58 -7.60 -4.21
C ALA A 48 -9.62 -7.13 -3.12
N ALA A 49 -8.69 -6.25 -3.49
CA ALA A 49 -8.00 -5.38 -2.55
C ALA A 49 -8.71 -4.03 -2.53
N PHE A 50 -8.73 -3.38 -1.37
CA PHE A 50 -9.38 -2.09 -1.17
C PHE A 50 -8.40 -1.05 -0.66
N GLU A 51 -8.64 0.20 -1.07
CA GLU A 51 -8.13 1.38 -0.40
C GLU A 51 -9.32 2.23 0.04
N ILE A 52 -9.30 2.62 1.32
CA ILE A 52 -10.40 3.34 1.96
C ILE A 52 -9.84 4.61 2.58
N MET A 53 -10.35 5.76 2.13
CA MET A 53 -10.05 7.08 2.68
C MET A 53 -11.33 7.69 3.23
N GLY A 54 -11.33 8.06 4.51
CA GLY A 54 -12.43 8.81 5.13
C GLY A 54 -12.08 10.29 5.25
N ALA A 55 -13.09 11.14 5.33
CA ALA A 55 -12.89 12.56 5.56
C ALA A 55 -12.48 12.84 7.02
N ASN A 56 -11.29 13.42 7.18
CA ASN A 56 -10.81 13.99 8.44
C ASN A 56 -10.18 15.36 8.18
N LEU A 57 -9.73 16.05 9.23
CA LEU A 57 -9.12 17.38 9.08
C LEU A 57 -7.95 17.38 8.09
N ARG A 58 -7.08 16.36 8.13
CA ARG A 58 -5.93 16.26 7.21
C ARG A 58 -6.35 16.08 5.76
N VAL A 59 -7.33 15.21 5.48
CA VAL A 59 -7.89 15.02 4.14
C VAL A 59 -8.50 16.32 3.63
N LYS A 60 -9.25 17.04 4.47
CA LYS A 60 -9.82 18.35 4.11
C LYS A 60 -8.72 19.35 3.75
N GLU A 61 -7.68 19.47 4.57
CA GLU A 61 -6.54 20.35 4.28
C GLU A 61 -5.84 19.98 2.96
N SER A 62 -5.63 18.69 2.68
CA SER A 62 -5.04 18.23 1.42
C SER A 62 -5.95 18.50 0.21
N ILE A 63 -7.29 18.46 0.37
CA ILE A 63 -8.23 18.87 -0.70
C ILE A 63 -8.17 20.38 -0.93
N LEU A 64 -8.11 21.18 0.12
CA LEU A 64 -8.14 22.65 0.02
C LEU A 64 -6.84 23.21 -0.56
N ASN A 65 -5.70 22.71 -0.09
CA ASN A 65 -4.39 23.29 -0.37
C ASN A 65 -3.54 22.45 -1.33
N GLY A 66 -4.00 21.24 -1.69
CA GLY A 66 -3.21 20.26 -2.43
C GLY A 66 -2.32 19.41 -1.52
N GLU A 67 -1.72 18.36 -2.10
CA GLU A 67 -0.76 17.50 -1.41
C GLU A 67 0.61 18.19 -1.31
N SER A 68 1.27 17.98 -0.18
CA SER A 68 2.68 18.34 0.02
C SER A 68 3.40 17.19 0.69
N GLU A 69 4.73 17.25 0.77
CA GLU A 69 5.52 16.26 1.53
C GLU A 69 4.99 16.14 2.97
N GLY A 70 4.80 14.89 3.44
CA GLY A 70 4.22 14.59 4.75
C GLY A 70 2.71 14.83 4.88
N LYS A 71 2.04 15.28 3.81
CA LYS A 71 0.59 15.57 3.76
C LYS A 71 -0.08 14.99 2.52
N THR A 72 0.48 13.92 1.96
CA THR A 72 -0.15 13.19 0.85
C THR A 72 -1.36 12.41 1.34
N PHE A 73 -2.35 12.17 0.47
CA PHE A 73 -3.49 11.32 0.80
C PHE A 73 -3.05 9.92 1.23
N TYR A 74 -2.01 9.38 0.57
CA TYR A 74 -1.41 8.10 0.95
C TYR A 74 -0.96 8.09 2.42
N GLU A 75 -0.17 9.08 2.86
CA GLU A 75 0.36 9.15 4.24
C GLU A 75 -0.76 9.35 5.26
N ILE A 76 -1.78 10.13 4.90
CA ILE A 76 -2.96 10.34 5.75
C ILE A 76 -3.72 9.02 5.93
N ILE A 77 -3.95 8.27 4.85
CA ILE A 77 -4.63 6.96 4.90
C ILE A 77 -3.80 5.96 5.70
N GLU A 78 -2.49 5.87 5.43
CA GLU A 78 -1.56 4.94 6.09
C GLU A 78 -1.56 5.14 7.61
N GLY A 79 -1.53 6.40 8.07
CA GLY A 79 -1.57 6.77 9.49
C GLY A 79 -2.96 6.70 10.14
N SER A 80 -4.02 6.46 9.38
CA SER A 80 -5.41 6.51 9.89
C SER A 80 -6.07 5.13 10.04
N ARG A 81 -5.28 4.05 10.09
CA ARG A 81 -5.79 2.67 10.24
C ARG A 81 -6.73 2.46 11.44
N PRO A 82 -6.49 3.04 12.64
CA PRO A 82 -7.43 2.95 13.76
C PRO A 82 -8.83 3.52 13.48
N PHE A 83 -8.96 4.38 12.46
CA PHE A 83 -10.21 4.98 12.03
C PHE A 83 -10.84 4.26 10.83
N GLY A 84 -10.41 3.03 10.53
CA GLY A 84 -10.95 2.22 9.44
C GLY A 84 -10.47 2.60 8.05
N MET A 85 -9.48 3.50 7.94
CA MET A 85 -8.80 3.77 6.67
C MET A 85 -7.76 2.70 6.38
N MET A 86 -7.46 2.48 5.10
CA MET A 86 -6.48 1.47 4.70
C MET A 86 -5.94 1.79 3.32
N THR A 87 -4.62 1.72 3.13
CA THR A 87 -4.02 1.84 1.80
C THR A 87 -4.15 0.53 1.02
N PHE A 88 -4.08 0.59 -0.31
CA PHE A 88 -3.96 -0.64 -1.11
C PHE A 88 -2.79 -1.51 -0.63
N ASP A 89 -1.65 -0.89 -0.30
CA ASP A 89 -0.44 -1.60 0.11
C ASP A 89 -0.63 -2.37 1.41
N GLN A 90 -1.31 -1.77 2.40
CA GLN A 90 -1.67 -2.46 3.65
C GLN A 90 -2.59 -3.67 3.37
N PHE A 91 -3.63 -3.50 2.56
CA PHE A 91 -4.56 -4.59 2.22
C PHE A 91 -3.82 -5.70 1.45
N ILE A 92 -3.00 -5.35 0.46
CA ILE A 92 -2.23 -6.31 -0.34
C ILE A 92 -1.28 -7.12 0.55
N SER A 93 -0.59 -6.49 1.50
CA SER A 93 0.23 -7.19 2.48
C SER A 93 -0.59 -8.15 3.35
N GLU A 94 -1.81 -7.79 3.74
CA GLU A 94 -2.71 -8.69 4.47
C GLU A 94 -3.15 -9.90 3.62
N LEU A 95 -3.47 -9.69 2.33
CA LEU A 95 -3.83 -10.78 1.42
C LEU A 95 -2.67 -11.77 1.25
N PHE A 96 -1.44 -11.28 1.18
CA PHE A 96 -0.26 -12.13 1.14
C PHE A 96 -0.01 -12.84 2.49
N ALA A 97 -0.20 -12.13 3.61
CA ALA A 97 -0.12 -12.71 4.95
C ALA A 97 -1.12 -13.85 5.18
N ARG A 98 -2.27 -13.79 4.50
CA ARG A 98 -3.31 -14.84 4.50
C ARG A 98 -3.14 -15.87 3.37
N GLU A 99 -2.03 -15.79 2.64
CA GLU A 99 -1.68 -16.68 1.53
C GLU A 99 -2.68 -16.69 0.36
N ILE A 100 -3.51 -15.65 0.22
CA ILE A 100 -4.54 -15.56 -0.82
C ILE A 100 -3.92 -15.21 -2.20
N ILE A 101 -2.87 -14.39 -2.21
CA ILE A 101 -2.16 -13.95 -3.42
C ILE A 101 -0.69 -14.35 -3.40
N SER A 102 -0.05 -14.45 -4.57
CA SER A 102 1.40 -14.68 -4.68
C SER A 102 2.21 -13.40 -4.37
N GLU A 103 3.49 -13.56 -4.04
CA GLU A 103 4.44 -12.44 -3.89
C GLU A 103 4.53 -11.62 -5.19
N GLU A 104 4.62 -12.30 -6.33
CA GLU A 104 4.60 -11.66 -7.64
C GLU A 104 3.35 -10.80 -7.83
N THR A 105 2.17 -11.32 -7.47
CA THR A 105 0.91 -10.57 -7.54
C THR A 105 0.93 -9.37 -6.59
N ALA A 106 1.38 -9.56 -5.36
CA ALA A 106 1.51 -8.46 -4.39
C ALA A 106 2.41 -7.33 -4.92
N MET A 107 3.59 -7.66 -5.44
CA MET A 107 4.56 -6.69 -5.96
C MET A 107 4.11 -6.03 -7.26
N ARG A 108 3.38 -6.76 -8.13
CA ARG A 108 2.83 -6.23 -9.38
C ARG A 108 1.74 -5.20 -9.14
N TYR A 109 0.90 -5.43 -8.14
CA TYR A 109 -0.26 -4.61 -7.84
C TYR A 109 -0.06 -3.62 -6.67
N ALA A 110 1.15 -3.53 -6.11
CA ALA A 110 1.50 -2.54 -5.10
C ALA A 110 1.44 -1.11 -5.68
N SER A 111 0.91 -0.17 -4.90
CA SER A 111 1.02 1.26 -5.16
C SER A 111 2.43 1.76 -4.83
N LYS A 112 2.99 1.37 -3.68
CA LYS A 112 4.40 1.59 -3.31
C LYS A 112 5.13 0.25 -3.12
N LYS A 113 5.82 -0.21 -4.17
CA LYS A 113 6.58 -1.48 -4.17
C LYS A 113 7.57 -1.61 -3.00
N SER A 114 8.22 -0.52 -2.59
CA SER A 114 9.17 -0.54 -1.47
C SER A 114 8.48 -0.78 -0.12
N VAL A 115 7.25 -0.30 0.08
CA VAL A 115 6.47 -0.52 1.29
C VAL A 115 6.01 -1.98 1.33
N VAL A 116 5.37 -2.45 0.25
CA VAL A 116 4.90 -3.83 0.15
C VAL A 116 6.07 -4.81 0.26
N GLY A 117 7.18 -4.60 -0.46
CA GLY A 117 8.35 -5.47 -0.39
C GLY A 117 8.88 -5.67 1.03
N ARG A 118 9.05 -4.58 1.80
CA ARG A 118 9.45 -4.68 3.22
C ARG A 118 8.45 -5.47 4.06
N ALA A 119 7.16 -5.26 3.84
CA ALA A 119 6.12 -6.00 4.56
C ALA A 119 6.12 -7.49 4.20
N LEU A 120 6.30 -7.84 2.91
CA LEU A 120 6.43 -9.22 2.45
C LEU A 120 7.66 -9.90 3.06
N ASP A 121 8.80 -9.21 3.13
CA ASP A 121 10.02 -9.74 3.74
C ASP A 121 9.84 -10.00 5.23
N GLN A 122 9.18 -9.11 5.96
CA GLN A 122 8.83 -9.34 7.37
C GLN A 122 7.91 -10.56 7.54
N ILE A 123 6.89 -10.70 6.67
CA ILE A 123 5.98 -11.85 6.69
C ILE A 123 6.72 -13.16 6.37
N LYS A 124 7.58 -13.17 5.34
CA LYS A 124 8.41 -14.33 4.98
C LYS A 124 9.36 -14.70 6.12
N SER A 125 10.05 -13.72 6.71
CA SER A 125 10.96 -13.93 7.83
C SER A 125 10.25 -14.53 9.05
N ALA A 126 9.07 -14.01 9.41
CA ALA A 126 8.24 -14.56 10.49
C ALA A 126 7.78 -16.01 10.24
N ARG A 127 7.70 -16.42 8.98
CA ARG A 127 7.38 -17.81 8.56
C ARG A 127 8.62 -18.70 8.41
N GLY A 128 9.83 -18.18 8.63
CA GLY A 128 11.09 -18.90 8.35
C GLY A 128 11.38 -19.09 6.86
N GLN A 129 10.76 -18.31 5.97
CA GLN A 129 10.98 -18.35 4.53
C GLN A 129 12.15 -17.45 4.13
N LYS A 130 12.85 -17.83 3.05
CA LYS A 130 13.90 -16.98 2.46
C LYS A 130 13.29 -15.65 2.01
N THR A 131 13.89 -14.53 2.39
CA THR A 131 13.44 -13.19 1.98
C THR A 131 14.04 -12.76 0.64
N THR A 132 15.10 -13.44 0.21
CA THR A 132 15.95 -13.02 -0.91
C THR A 132 16.31 -14.23 -1.77
N ASN A 133 16.34 -14.03 -3.10
CA ASN A 133 16.75 -15.04 -4.08
C ASN A 133 18.28 -15.04 -4.34
N ILE A 134 19.06 -14.31 -3.53
CA ILE A 134 20.53 -14.37 -3.58
C ILE A 134 20.92 -15.70 -2.96
N GLU A 135 21.43 -16.59 -3.81
CA GLU A 135 22.07 -17.84 -3.41
C GLU A 135 23.58 -17.63 -3.34
N GLY A 136 24.27 -18.30 -2.42
CA GLY A 136 25.73 -18.25 -2.31
C GLY A 136 26.26 -16.98 -1.65
N LEU A 137 25.66 -16.54 -0.54
CA LEU A 137 26.32 -15.57 0.34
C LEU A 137 27.45 -16.30 1.07
N ALA A 138 28.66 -15.73 1.12
CA ALA A 138 29.85 -16.35 1.72
C ALA A 138 29.66 -16.79 3.20
N LEU A 139 28.62 -16.28 3.88
CA LEU A 139 28.21 -16.71 5.21
C LEU A 139 27.55 -18.10 5.25
N ASP A 140 26.92 -18.56 4.17
CA ASP A 140 26.29 -19.89 4.08
C ASP A 140 27.35 -21.01 4.00
N ASP A 141 28.49 -20.75 3.36
CA ASP A 141 29.59 -21.70 3.22
C ASP A 141 30.37 -21.95 4.53
N ASP A 142 30.37 -20.97 5.44
CA ASP A 142 31.18 -21.01 6.66
C ASP A 142 30.49 -21.77 7.82
N TYR A 143 29.15 -21.93 7.76
CA TYR A 143 28.40 -22.75 8.71
C TYR A 143 28.67 -24.25 8.55
N GLY A 144 29.00 -24.72 7.34
CA GLY A 144 29.32 -26.13 7.08
C GLY A 144 30.74 -26.53 7.51
N LYS A 145 31.67 -25.58 7.63
CA LYS A 145 33.10 -25.88 7.84
C LYS A 145 33.57 -25.93 9.30
N ARG A 146 32.77 -25.42 10.25
CA ARG A 146 33.13 -25.45 11.69
C ARG A 146 32.84 -26.79 12.39
N GLY A 147 32.20 -27.75 11.72
CA GLY A 147 31.89 -29.07 12.27
C GLY A 147 32.97 -30.15 12.11
N GLU A 148 33.99 -29.93 11.28
CA GLU A 148 35.00 -30.95 10.94
C GLU A 148 36.39 -30.71 11.57
N ILE A 149 36.46 -30.18 12.78
CA ILE A 149 37.70 -30.27 13.56
C ILE A 149 37.73 -31.66 14.24
N LYS A 150 38.13 -32.68 13.46
CA LYS A 150 38.46 -34.02 13.97
C LYS A 150 39.68 -33.93 14.89
N ARG A 151 39.56 -34.58 16.06
CA ARG A 151 40.66 -34.94 16.96
C ARG A 151 41.64 -35.90 16.30
#